data_AF-A0A533WX84-F1
#
_entry.id   AF-A0A533WX84-F1
#
_cell.length_a   1.000
_cell.length_b   1.000
_cell.length_c   1.000
_cell.angle_alpha   90.00
_cell.angle_beta   90.00
_cell.angle_gamma   90.00
#
_symmetry.space_group_name_H-M   'P 1'
#
loop_
_entity.id
_entity.type
_entity.pdbx_description
1 polymer ?
#
loop_
_entity_poly.entity_id
_entity_poly.type
_entity_poly.pdbx_seq_one_letter_code
_entity_poly.pdbx_strand_id
1 'polypeptide(L)'
;MVRLEESYAPYMRETSESWGDAVLGRLAEDFKDCNLVALCRYEDQLESIKKRYGETFIIPDEVIDGTALLKVTDVFVGMGGTMNAEAALQGVPTISAF
;
A
#
# COMPACT_ATOMS: atom_id res chain seq x y z
N MET A 1 -5.36 4.18 -1.97
CA MET A 1 -4.02 4.05 -1.36
C MET A 1 -3.83 2.65 -0.80
N VAL A 2 -2.67 2.04 -1.03
CA VAL A 2 -2.29 0.72 -0.52
C VAL A 2 -1.09 0.84 0.42
N ARG A 3 -1.16 0.27 1.61
CA ARG A 3 -0.02 0.09 2.53
C ARG A 3 0.46 -1.35 2.44
N LEU A 4 1.70 -1.54 1.99
CA LEU A 4 2.27 -2.88 1.79
C LEU A 4 2.56 -3.60 3.10
N GLU A 5 2.70 -4.91 2.98
CA GLU A 5 2.90 -5.83 4.08
C GLU A 5 4.20 -5.60 4.86
N GLU A 6 4.19 -6.06 6.10
CA GLU A 6 5.36 -6.12 6.98
C GLU A 6 6.28 -7.26 6.53
N SER A 7 7.17 -6.98 5.57
CA SER A 7 7.99 -8.01 4.91
C SER A 7 8.90 -8.81 5.86
N TYR A 8 9.23 -8.27 7.05
CA TYR A 8 10.03 -8.96 8.07
C TYR A 8 9.19 -9.65 9.14
N ALA A 9 7.86 -9.64 9.03
CA ALA A 9 7.01 -10.33 9.99
C ALA A 9 7.30 -11.84 10.02
N PRO A 10 7.35 -12.47 11.20
CA PRO A 10 7.66 -13.90 11.31
C PRO A 10 6.61 -14.81 10.64
N TYR A 11 5.39 -14.31 10.45
CA TYR A 11 4.31 -15.00 9.74
C TYR A 11 4.39 -14.89 8.21
N MET A 12 5.29 -14.05 7.67
CA MET A 12 5.50 -13.87 6.22
C MET A 12 6.54 -14.85 5.62
N ARG A 13 7.03 -15.81 6.40
CA ARG A 13 7.95 -16.84 5.88
C ARG A 13 7.19 -17.76 4.93
N GLU A 14 7.55 -17.74 3.65
CA GLU A 14 7.21 -18.69 2.57
C GLU A 14 6.10 -18.34 1.54
N THR A 15 5.68 -17.08 1.35
CA THR A 15 4.82 -16.76 0.19
C THR A 15 5.65 -16.37 -1.04
N SER A 16 5.58 -17.21 -2.08
CA SER A 16 6.38 -17.10 -3.33
C SER A 16 5.97 -15.95 -4.27
N GLU A 17 4.82 -15.33 -4.03
CA GLU A 17 4.41 -14.07 -4.66
C GLU A 17 4.06 -13.10 -3.53
N SER A 18 4.64 -11.90 -3.53
CA SER A 18 4.24 -10.90 -2.56
C SER A 18 2.78 -10.56 -2.84
N TRP A 19 1.91 -10.71 -1.83
CA TRP A 19 0.53 -10.25 -1.90
C TRP A 19 0.45 -8.81 -2.48
N GLY A 20 1.43 -7.98 -2.12
CA GLY A 20 1.64 -6.66 -2.68
C GLY A 20 1.70 -6.64 -4.21
N ASP A 21 2.56 -7.44 -4.84
CA ASP A 21 2.67 -7.49 -6.31
C ASP A 21 1.35 -7.88 -6.98
N ALA A 22 0.64 -8.88 -6.45
CA ALA A 22 -0.62 -9.32 -7.03
C ALA A 22 -1.69 -8.21 -6.96
N VAL A 23 -1.80 -7.53 -5.82
CA VAL A 23 -2.76 -6.44 -5.63
C VAL A 23 -2.37 -5.21 -6.47
N LEU A 24 -1.10 -4.81 -6.45
CA LEU A 24 -0.63 -3.66 -7.22
C LEU A 24 -0.78 -3.89 -8.72
N GLY A 25 -0.50 -5.11 -9.21
CA GLY A 25 -0.70 -5.49 -10.62
C GLY A 25 -2.16 -5.35 -11.04
N ARG A 26 -3.10 -5.90 -10.25
CA ARG A 26 -4.53 -5.76 -10.54
C ARG A 26 -5.00 -4.32 -10.50
N LEU A 27 -4.56 -3.54 -9.51
CA LEU A 27 -4.93 -2.14 -9.41
C LEU A 27 -4.41 -1.32 -10.60
N ALA A 28 -3.18 -1.58 -11.06
CA ALA A 28 -2.61 -0.96 -12.26
C ALA A 28 -3.43 -1.26 -13.53
N GLU A 29 -3.95 -2.48 -13.65
CA GLU A 29 -4.73 -2.91 -14.81
C GLU A 29 -6.15 -2.35 -14.80
N ASP A 30 -6.83 -2.41 -13.65
CA ASP A 30 -8.26 -2.15 -13.56
C ASP A 30 -8.61 -0.68 -13.24
N PHE A 31 -7.67 0.09 -12.66
CA PHE A 31 -7.92 1.44 -12.16
C PHE A 31 -6.99 2.51 -12.76
N LYS A 32 -6.86 2.50 -14.10
CA LYS A 32 -5.96 3.40 -14.84
C LYS A 32 -6.28 4.89 -14.72
N ASP A 33 -7.54 5.23 -14.43
CA ASP A 33 -8.00 6.61 -14.29
C ASP A 33 -7.95 7.12 -12.83
N CYS A 34 -7.31 6.37 -11.93
CA CYS A 34 -7.20 6.69 -10.51
C CYS A 34 -5.78 7.09 -10.11
N ASN A 35 -5.66 7.92 -9.08
CA ASN A 35 -4.38 8.17 -8.42
C ASN A 35 -4.05 6.99 -7.51
N LEU A 36 -3.16 6.12 -7.98
CA LEU A 36 -2.72 4.96 -7.21
C LEU A 36 -1.50 5.33 -6.36
N VAL A 37 -1.59 5.12 -5.05
CA VAL A 37 -0.51 5.39 -4.09
C VAL A 37 -0.12 4.10 -3.38
N ALA A 38 1.16 3.75 -3.41
CA ALA A 38 1.71 2.58 -2.72
C ALA A 38 2.73 3.01 -1.66
N LEU A 39 2.45 2.68 -0.40
CA LEU A 39 3.31 3.00 0.73
C LEU A 39 4.14 1.77 1.13
N CYS A 40 5.44 1.81 0.82
CA CYS A 40 6.39 0.76 1.19
C CYS A 40 6.86 0.92 2.64
N ARG A 41 7.22 -0.18 3.30
CA ARG A 41 7.74 -0.18 4.69
C ARG A 41 9.27 -0.13 4.77
N TYR A 42 9.96 -0.73 3.81
CA TYR A 42 11.41 -0.90 3.82
C TYR A 42 12.03 -0.48 2.50
N GLU A 43 13.32 -0.11 2.53
CA GLU A 43 14.07 0.36 1.35
C GLU A 43 14.08 -0.69 0.23
N ASP A 44 14.38 -1.96 0.53
CA ASP A 44 14.40 -3.02 -0.50
C ASP A 44 13.01 -3.19 -1.18
N GLN A 45 11.93 -3.09 -0.39
CA GLN A 45 10.57 -3.14 -0.92
C GLN A 45 10.27 -1.91 -1.78
N LEU A 46 10.69 -0.72 -1.32
CA LEU A 46 10.56 0.53 -2.06
C LEU A 46 11.25 0.47 -3.42
N GLU A 47 12.50 0.02 -3.47
CA GLU A 47 13.27 -0.11 -4.71
C GLU A 47 12.61 -1.08 -5.68
N SER A 48 12.18 -2.25 -5.20
CA SER A 48 11.51 -3.28 -6.01
C SER A 48 10.21 -2.75 -6.62
N ILE A 49 9.35 -2.12 -5.80
CA ILE A 49 8.05 -1.62 -6.23
C ILE A 49 8.19 -0.39 -7.15
N LYS A 50 9.14 0.51 -6.87
CA LYS A 50 9.45 1.63 -7.79
C LYS A 50 9.91 1.14 -9.15
N LYS A 51 10.77 0.13 -9.19
CA LYS A 51 11.27 -0.43 -10.46
C LYS A 51 10.14 -1.02 -11.31
N ARG A 52 9.14 -1.65 -10.69
CA ARG A 52 8.04 -2.32 -11.40
C ARG A 52 6.86 -1.42 -11.71
N TYR A 53 6.54 -0.48 -10.81
CA TYR A 53 5.26 0.26 -10.82
C TYR A 53 5.43 1.78 -10.77
N GLY A 54 6.65 2.33 -10.82
CA GLY A 54 6.90 3.76 -10.67
C GLY A 54 6.27 4.67 -11.74
N GLU A 55 5.88 4.12 -12.89
CA GLU A 55 5.14 4.88 -13.91
C GLU A 55 3.61 4.89 -13.67
N THR A 56 3.11 4.00 -12.83
CA THR A 56 1.66 3.81 -12.60
C THR A 56 1.24 4.21 -11.19
N PHE A 57 2.15 4.12 -10.22
CA PHE A 57 1.90 4.46 -8.82
C PHE A 57 2.74 5.65 -8.37
N ILE A 58 2.13 6.48 -7.54
CA ILE A 58 2.84 7.42 -6.67
C ILE A 58 3.42 6.60 -5.51
N ILE A 59 4.75 6.56 -5.43
CA ILE A 59 5.47 5.77 -4.42
C ILE A 59 6.38 6.71 -3.63
N PRO A 60 5.91 7.23 -2.48
CA PRO A 60 6.72 8.08 -1.61
C PRO A 60 7.95 7.34 -1.10
N ASP A 61 9.11 8.00 -1.15
CA ASP A 61 10.41 7.55 -0.64
C ASP A 61 10.90 8.32 0.58
N GLU A 62 10.16 9.36 1.00
CA GLU A 62 10.42 10.12 2.20
C GLU A 62 9.31 9.94 3.23
N VAL A 63 9.56 10.42 4.46
CA VAL A 63 8.58 10.41 5.54
C VAL A 63 7.41 11.32 5.16
N ILE A 64 6.20 10.76 5.19
CA ILE A 64 4.96 11.47 4.90
C ILE A 64 4.10 11.63 6.16
N ASP A 65 3.28 12.68 6.20
CA ASP A 65 2.19 12.77 7.16
C ASP A 65 1.07 11.80 6.74
N GLY A 66 1.07 10.61 7.35
CA GLY A 66 0.08 9.58 7.06
C GLY A 66 -1.36 9.99 7.39
N THR A 67 -1.56 10.84 8.40
CA THR A 67 -2.91 11.33 8.75
C THR A 67 -3.43 12.26 7.66
N ALA A 68 -2.60 13.22 7.22
CA ALA A 68 -2.97 14.12 6.14
C ALA A 68 -3.24 13.37 4.83
N LEU A 69 -2.43 12.35 4.52
CA LEU A 69 -2.61 11.52 3.33
C LEU A 69 -3.90 10.69 3.39
N LEU A 70 -4.23 10.13 4.56
CA LEU A 70 -5.49 9.41 4.75
C LEU A 70 -6.71 10.31 4.55
N LYS A 71 -6.68 11.56 5.03
CA LYS A 71 -7.81 12.50 4.86
C LYS A 71 -8.20 12.77 3.40
N VAL A 72 -7.25 12.64 2.49
CA VAL A 72 -7.46 12.87 1.04
C VAL A 72 -7.56 11.55 0.25
N THR A 73 -7.63 10.42 0.93
CA THR A 73 -7.73 9.09 0.31
C THR A 73 -9.19 8.67 0.19
N ASP A 74 -9.63 8.28 -1.01
CA ASP A 74 -10.99 7.77 -1.24
C ASP A 74 -11.18 6.32 -0.74
N VAL A 75 -10.15 5.48 -0.86
CA VAL A 75 -10.14 4.08 -0.41
C VAL A 75 -8.76 3.70 0.10
N PHE A 76 -8.70 3.09 1.28
CA PHE A 76 -7.48 2.56 1.88
C PHE A 76 -7.47 1.02 1.90
N VAL A 77 -6.35 0.42 1.52
CA VAL A 77 -6.11 -1.03 1.58
C VAL A 77 -4.85 -1.29 2.41
N GLY A 78 -4.95 -2.16 3.41
CA GLY A 78 -3.80 -2.51 4.25
C GLY A 78 -3.96 -3.87 4.93
N MET A 79 -2.87 -4.35 5.53
CA MET A 79 -2.78 -5.67 6.18
C MET A 79 -3.25 -5.67 7.65
N GLY A 80 -4.24 -4.86 8.02
CA GLY A 80 -4.83 -4.86 9.37
C GLY A 80 -4.01 -4.16 10.46
N GLY A 81 -3.04 -3.31 10.09
CA GLY A 81 -2.20 -2.57 11.04
C GLY A 81 -2.80 -1.25 11.53
N THR A 82 -2.01 -0.43 12.23
CA THR A 82 -2.42 0.86 12.80
C THR A 82 -3.13 1.77 11.79
N MET A 83 -2.58 1.89 10.58
CA MET A 83 -3.18 2.73 9.52
C MET A 83 -4.58 2.27 9.09
N ASN A 84 -4.95 0.99 9.24
CA ASN A 84 -6.33 0.55 8.97
C ASN A 84 -7.30 1.15 9.99
N ALA A 85 -6.92 1.16 11.27
CA ALA A 85 -7.74 1.78 12.32
C ALA A 85 -7.80 3.31 12.12
N GLU A 86 -6.67 3.95 11.81
CA GLU A 86 -6.61 5.39 11.55
C GLU A 86 -7.48 5.79 10.35
N ALA A 87 -7.44 5.03 9.25
CA ALA A 87 -8.27 5.24 8.07
C ALA A 87 -9.77 5.13 8.42
N ALA A 88 -10.15 4.06 9.11
CA ALA A 88 -11.53 3.84 9.54
C ALA A 88 -12.04 4.96 10.47
N LEU A 89 -11.20 5.42 11.40
CA LEU A 89 -11.54 6.54 12.30
C LEU A 89 -11.72 7.87 11.57
N GLN A 90 -11.05 8.05 10.43
CA GLN A 90 -11.20 9.21 9.57
C GLN A 90 -12.38 9.10 8.58
N GLY A 91 -13.14 8.00 8.64
CA GLY A 91 -14.25 7.75 7.73
C GLY A 91 -13.82 7.32 6.32
N VAL A 92 -12.55 6.94 6.15
CA VAL A 92 -12.04 6.42 4.87
C VAL A 92 -12.46 4.95 4.72
N PRO A 93 -13.16 4.58 3.63
CA PRO A 93 -13.43 3.18 3.30
C PRO A 93 -12.15 2.35 3.35
N THR A 94 -12.13 1.35 4.23
CA THR A 94 -10.92 0.58 4.56
C THR A 94 -11.10 -0.90 4.30
N ILE A 95 -10.22 -1.48 3.50
CA ILE A 95 -10.14 -2.91 3.23
C ILE A 95 -8.94 -3.47 4.00
N SER A 96 -9.21 -4.46 4.87
CA SER A 96 -8.16 -5.24 5.53
C SER A 96 -7.94 -6.54 4.77
N ALA A 97 -6.70 -6.77 4.32
CA ALA A 97 -6.31 -7.98 3.58
C ALA A 97 -5.40 -8.92 4.41
N PHE A 98 -5.60 -8.91 5.74
CA PHE A 98 -4.95 -9.82 6.68
C PHE A 98 -5.57 -11.22 6.64
#